data_AF-A0AAD8JAH6-F1
#
_entry.id   AF-A0AAD8JAH6-F1
#
_cell.length_a   1.000
_cell.length_b   1.000
_cell.length_c   1.000
_cell.angle_alpha   90.00
_cell.angle_beta   90.00
_cell.angle_gamma   90.00
#
_symmetry.space_group_name_H-M   'P 1'
#
loop_
_entity.id
_entity.type
_entity.pdbx_description
1 polymer ?
#
loop_
_entity_poly.entity_id
_entity_poly.type
_entity_poly.pdbx_seq_one_letter_code
_entity_poly.pdbx_strand_id
1 'polypeptide(L)'
;MCTNRPFQKEKRIKVVKTEVCGWGVEATDSINKGDFIIEYVGEVISDAECKERLSYLKYDQFGPDQVKCQCGASNYQGYLGVKRKKSKVEELRNWDTKGRRTPNIRHRR
;
A
#
# COMPACT_ATOMS: atom_id res chain seq x y z
N MET A 1 29.64 -11.97 -0.23
CA MET A 1 29.10 -10.62 0.08
C MET A 1 27.58 -10.72 0.29
N CYS A 2 27.00 -9.99 1.25
CA CYS A 2 25.57 -10.07 1.57
C CYS A 2 24.72 -9.23 0.60
N THR A 3 23.69 -9.84 -0.01
CA THR A 3 22.78 -9.16 -0.95
C THR A 3 21.59 -8.49 -0.26
N ASN A 4 21.34 -8.78 1.02
CA ASN A 4 20.23 -8.24 1.81
C ASN A 4 20.57 -6.87 2.45
N ARG A 5 20.96 -5.91 1.61
CA ARG A 5 21.16 -4.50 1.99
C ARG A 5 20.49 -3.56 0.96
N PRO A 6 19.16 -3.67 0.76
CA PRO A 6 18.49 -3.01 -0.36
C PRO A 6 18.30 -1.49 -0.18
N PHE A 7 18.38 -0.98 1.05
CA PHE A 7 18.12 0.42 1.39
C PHE A 7 19.17 1.43 0.89
N GLN A 8 20.35 0.96 0.47
CA GLN A 8 21.46 1.83 0.06
C GLN A 8 21.55 2.03 -1.47
N LYS A 9 20.65 1.41 -2.24
CA LYS A 9 20.70 1.45 -3.71
C LYS A 9 19.95 2.64 -4.26
N GLU A 10 20.40 3.15 -5.40
CA GLU A 10 19.71 4.17 -6.19
C GLU A 10 18.28 3.73 -6.55
N LYS A 11 17.38 4.71 -6.58
CA LYS A 11 15.95 4.48 -6.80
C LYS A 11 15.67 4.40 -8.29
N ARG A 12 15.05 3.32 -8.75
CA ARG A 12 14.67 3.08 -10.16
C ARG A 12 13.30 3.66 -10.52
N ILE A 13 13.00 4.83 -9.97
CA ILE A 13 11.72 5.54 -10.17
C ILE A 13 11.95 7.03 -10.42
N LYS A 14 11.07 7.65 -11.19
CA LYS A 14 11.01 9.10 -11.40
C LYS A 14 9.66 9.66 -10.95
N VAL A 15 9.67 10.90 -10.48
CA VAL A 15 8.44 11.62 -10.11
C VAL A 15 7.86 12.26 -11.36
N VAL A 16 6.55 12.09 -11.57
CA VAL A 16 5.82 12.60 -12.75
C VAL A 16 4.57 13.35 -12.33
N LYS A 17 4.24 14.42 -13.06
CA LYS A 17 2.96 15.10 -12.90
C LYS A 17 1.91 14.40 -13.75
N THR A 18 0.83 13.96 -13.12
CA THR A 18 -0.33 13.38 -13.79
C THR A 18 -1.35 14.47 -14.10
N GLU A 19 -2.20 14.21 -15.08
CA GLU A 19 -3.24 15.17 -15.52
C GLU A 19 -4.30 15.41 -14.43
N VAL A 20 -4.69 14.36 -13.71
CA VAL A 20 -5.90 14.38 -12.87
C VAL A 20 -5.69 13.93 -11.41
N CYS A 21 -4.57 13.28 -11.09
CA CYS A 21 -4.30 12.70 -9.77
C CYS A 21 -3.14 13.39 -9.01
N GLY A 22 -2.68 14.54 -9.48
CA GLY A 22 -1.54 15.24 -8.89
C GLY A 22 -0.20 14.60 -9.28
N TRP A 23 0.68 14.34 -8.31
CA TRP A 23 2.00 13.76 -8.54
C TRP A 23 1.98 12.24 -8.37
N GLY A 24 2.73 11.54 -9.22
CA GLY A 24 2.89 10.08 -9.18
C GLY A 24 4.33 9.66 -9.40
N VAL A 25 4.56 8.36 -9.46
CA VAL A 25 5.87 7.76 -9.71
C VAL A 25 5.78 6.79 -10.88
N GLU A 26 6.81 6.78 -11.72
CA GLU A 26 6.97 5.88 -12.85
C GLU A 26 8.30 5.13 -12.72
N ALA A 27 8.35 3.86 -13.12
CA ALA A 27 9.61 3.11 -13.15
C ALA A 27 10.52 3.63 -14.27
N THR A 28 11.82 3.80 -13.97
CA THR A 28 12.82 4.18 -14.98
C THR A 28 13.34 2.99 -15.77
N ASP A 29 13.23 1.79 -15.21
CA ASP A 29 13.71 0.54 -15.77
C ASP A 29 12.78 -0.63 -15.40
N SER A 30 12.96 -1.80 -16.02
CA SER A 30 12.20 -3.01 -15.69
C SER A 30 12.43 -3.49 -14.25
N ILE A 31 11.38 -3.52 -13.43
CA ILE A 31 11.39 -4.00 -12.05
C ILE A 31 10.83 -5.42 -12.01
N ASN A 32 11.59 -6.37 -11.49
CA ASN A 32 11.14 -7.76 -11.39
C ASN A 32 10.28 -7.99 -10.15
N LYS A 33 9.46 -9.04 -10.19
CA LYS A 33 8.69 -9.46 -9.02
C LYS A 33 9.64 -9.83 -7.87
N GLY A 34 9.47 -9.16 -6.73
CA GLY A 34 10.29 -9.37 -5.53
C GLY A 34 11.43 -8.36 -5.38
N ASP A 35 11.63 -7.47 -6.35
CA ASP A 35 12.60 -6.39 -6.23
C ASP A 35 12.15 -5.35 -5.19
N PHE A 36 13.12 -4.83 -4.44
CA PHE A 36 12.93 -3.67 -3.59
C PHE A 36 12.83 -2.41 -4.45
N ILE A 37 11.79 -1.59 -4.22
CA ILE A 37 11.55 -0.34 -4.96
C ILE A 37 12.08 0.85 -4.16
N ILE A 38 11.45 1.13 -3.02
CA ILE A 38 11.76 2.28 -2.17
C ILE A 38 11.23 2.05 -0.75
N GLU A 39 11.88 2.68 0.22
CA GLU A 39 11.37 2.81 1.58
C GLU A 39 10.28 3.89 1.67
N TYR A 40 9.16 3.56 2.32
CA TYR A 40 8.17 4.55 2.72
C TYR A 40 8.62 5.19 4.04
N VAL A 41 9.40 6.27 3.91
CA VAL A 41 9.89 7.05 5.05
C VAL A 41 8.91 8.18 5.40
N GLY A 42 8.84 8.50 6.67
CA GLY A 42 8.01 9.60 7.18
C GLY A 42 8.21 9.78 8.67
N GLU A 43 7.52 10.77 9.23
CA GLU A 43 7.49 10.97 10.67
C GLU A 43 6.73 9.83 11.35
N VAL A 44 7.29 9.30 12.43
CA VAL A 44 6.57 8.38 13.32
C VAL A 44 5.96 9.20 14.43
N ILE A 45 4.63 9.32 14.42
CA ILE A 45 3.87 10.16 15.34
C ILE A 45 3.04 9.33 16.32
N SER A 46 2.71 9.92 17.47
CA SER A 46 1.83 9.30 18.46
C SER A 46 0.37 9.29 18.00
N ASP A 47 -0.45 8.46 18.63
CA ASP A 47 -1.90 8.43 18.35
C ASP A 47 -2.59 9.78 18.66
N ALA A 48 -2.09 10.52 19.66
CA ALA A 48 -2.64 11.83 20.01
C ALA A 48 -2.39 12.85 18.89
N GLU A 49 -1.15 12.93 18.42
CA GLU A 49 -0.73 13.77 17.29
C GLU A 49 -1.46 13.38 16.00
N CYS A 50 -1.61 12.08 15.73
CA CYS A 50 -2.34 11.58 14.58
C CYS A 50 -3.81 12.05 14.58
N LYS A 51 -4.49 11.95 15.73
CA LYS A 51 -5.89 12.41 15.87
C LYS A 51 -6.01 13.92 15.65
N GLU A 52 -5.07 14.69 16.18
CA GLU A 52 -5.03 16.14 15.99
C GLU A 52 -4.85 16.49 14.51
N ARG A 53 -3.83 15.95 13.83
CA ARG A 53 -3.61 16.17 12.40
C ARG A 53 -4.81 15.75 11.55
N LEU A 54 -5.40 14.58 11.83
CA LEU A 54 -6.58 14.10 11.12
C LEU A 54 -7.81 14.99 11.36
N SER A 55 -7.90 15.65 12.52
CA SER A 55 -9.00 16.57 12.81
C SER A 55 -8.98 17.77 11.87
N TYR A 56 -7.81 18.33 11.56
CA TYR A 56 -7.65 19.40 10.58
C TYR A 56 -7.94 18.92 9.14
N LEU A 57 -7.45 17.73 8.76
CA LEU A 57 -7.60 17.21 7.40
C LEU A 57 -9.04 16.83 7.01
N LYS A 58 -9.87 16.47 7.99
CA LYS A 58 -11.29 16.15 7.77
C LYS A 58 -12.10 17.34 7.26
N TYR A 59 -11.63 18.58 7.44
CA TYR A 59 -12.33 19.77 7.00
C TYR A 59 -11.84 20.33 5.66
N ASP A 60 -10.55 20.13 5.31
CA ASP A 60 -9.96 20.82 4.14
C ASP A 60 -9.69 19.95 2.90
N GLN A 61 -9.37 18.65 3.04
CA GLN A 61 -8.78 17.87 1.92
C GLN A 61 -9.44 16.52 1.64
N PHE A 62 -10.10 15.93 2.64
CA PHE A 62 -10.86 14.69 2.53
C PHE A 62 -12.27 14.89 3.05
N GLY A 63 -12.95 15.93 2.57
CA GLY A 63 -14.35 16.20 2.91
C GLY A 63 -15.23 14.93 2.80
N PRO A 64 -16.47 14.96 3.31
CA PRO A 64 -17.36 13.79 3.35
C PRO A 64 -17.62 13.13 1.98
N ASP A 65 -17.22 13.79 0.90
CA ASP A 65 -17.41 13.37 -0.47
C ASP A 65 -16.42 12.28 -0.89
N GLN A 66 -16.98 11.21 -1.45
CA GLN A 66 -16.21 10.10 -1.98
C GLN A 66 -15.33 10.56 -3.14
N VAL A 67 -14.02 10.28 -3.05
CA VAL A 67 -13.07 10.63 -4.12
C VAL A 67 -13.24 9.66 -5.29
N LYS A 68 -13.68 10.16 -6.45
CA LYS A 68 -13.83 9.34 -7.66
C LYS A 68 -12.47 8.84 -8.16
N CYS A 69 -12.37 7.55 -8.45
CA CYS A 69 -11.17 6.93 -9.01
C CYS A 69 -11.05 7.25 -10.51
N GLN A 70 -9.84 7.64 -10.93
CA GLN A 70 -9.54 8.08 -12.30
C GLN A 70 -8.41 7.26 -12.94
N CYS A 71 -8.25 5.99 -12.53
CA CYS A 71 -7.15 5.14 -13.02
C CYS A 71 -7.35 4.58 -14.44
N GLY A 72 -8.55 4.67 -15.01
CA GLY A 72 -8.88 4.17 -16.36
C GLY A 72 -8.94 2.64 -16.49
N ALA A 73 -8.71 1.88 -15.42
CA ALA A 73 -8.80 0.41 -15.46
C ALA A 73 -10.26 -0.04 -15.68
N SER A 74 -10.47 -1.05 -16.54
CA SER A 74 -11.81 -1.57 -16.86
C SER A 74 -12.57 -2.16 -15.66
N ASN A 75 -11.85 -2.57 -14.62
CA ASN A 75 -12.38 -3.22 -13.42
C ASN A 75 -12.32 -2.34 -12.15
N TYR A 76 -12.21 -1.01 -12.31
CA TYR A 76 -12.16 -0.08 -11.18
C TYR A 76 -13.48 -0.03 -10.39
N GLN A 77 -13.40 0.27 -9.09
CA GLN A 77 -14.56 0.25 -8.18
C GLN A 77 -15.38 1.55 -8.18
N GLY A 78 -15.09 2.51 -9.06
CA GLY A 78 -15.74 3.82 -9.09
C GLY A 78 -15.08 4.87 -8.20
N TYR A 79 -14.97 4.60 -6.89
CA TYR A 79 -14.45 5.55 -5.88
C TYR A 79 -13.28 4.95 -5.08
N LEU A 80 -12.39 5.80 -4.58
CA LEU A 80 -11.30 5.40 -3.68
C LEU A 80 -11.85 5.08 -2.28
N GLY A 81 -11.28 4.08 -1.61
CA GLY A 81 -11.65 3.71 -0.23
C GLY A 81 -12.88 2.81 -0.09
N VAL A 82 -13.57 2.46 -1.18
CA VAL A 82 -14.72 1.55 -1.11
C VAL A 82 -14.28 0.09 -0.93
N LYS A 83 -14.70 -0.54 0.18
CA LYS A 83 -14.47 -1.97 0.40
C LYS A 83 -15.37 -2.79 -0.52
N ARG A 84 -14.77 -3.69 -1.28
CA ARG A 84 -15.50 -4.68 -2.10
C ARG A 84 -16.34 -5.58 -1.17
N LYS A 85 -17.64 -5.72 -1.44
CA LYS A 85 -18.49 -6.72 -0.75
C LYS A 85 -17.97 -8.10 -1.14
N LYS A 86 -17.34 -8.82 -0.20
CA LYS A 86 -16.93 -10.20 -0.44
C LYS A 86 -18.19 -11.07 -0.59
N SER A 87 -18.15 -11.99 -1.54
CA SER A 87 -19.15 -13.05 -1.59
C SER A 87 -18.93 -13.99 -0.39
N LYS A 88 -20.01 -14.55 0.17
CA LYS A 88 -19.94 -15.52 1.29
C LYS A 88 -19.03 -16.72 0.97
N VAL A 89 -18.92 -17.07 -0.32
CA VAL A 89 -18.06 -18.14 -0.84
C VAL A 89 -16.57 -17.81 -0.74
N GLU A 90 -16.18 -16.55 -0.95
CA GLU A 90 -14.78 -16.08 -0.90
C GLU A 90 -14.28 -15.86 0.54
N GLU A 91 -15.19 -15.57 1.47
CA GLU A 91 -14.89 -15.44 2.90
C GLU A 91 -14.57 -16.81 3.53
N LEU A 92 -15.34 -17.85 3.17
CA LEU A 92 -15.10 -19.23 3.58
C LEU A 92 -13.74 -19.76 3.06
N ARG A 93 -13.41 -19.54 1.78
CA ARG A 93 -12.10 -19.95 1.21
C ARG A 93 -10.88 -19.33 1.90
N ASN A 94 -11.01 -18.13 2.45
CA ASN A 94 -9.93 -17.44 3.15
C ASN A 94 -9.76 -17.90 4.60
N TRP A 95 -10.74 -18.59 5.19
CA TRP A 95 -10.62 -19.20 6.50
C TRP A 95 -9.73 -20.45 6.45
N ASP A 96 -9.92 -21.28 5.41
CA ASP A 96 -9.18 -22.55 5.21
C ASP A 96 -7.66 -22.35 5.06
N THR A 97 -7.23 -21.16 4.60
CA THR A 97 -5.82 -20.85 4.36
C THR A 97 -5.10 -20.17 5.54
N LYS A 98 -5.83 -19.60 6.50
CA LYS A 98 -5.24 -18.88 7.66
C LYS A 98 -4.81 -19.80 8.82
N GLY A 99 -5.02 -21.10 8.71
CA GLY A 99 -4.77 -22.08 9.78
C GLY A 99 -3.43 -22.84 9.75
N ARG A 100 -2.61 -22.73 8.70
CA ARG A 100 -1.32 -23.45 8.64
C ARG A 100 -0.18 -22.60 9.19
N ARG A 101 -0.04 -22.56 10.53
CA ARG A 101 1.25 -22.26 11.17
C ARG A 101 2.18 -23.44 10.88
N THR A 102 3.31 -23.21 10.22
CA THR A 102 4.37 -24.22 10.09
C THR A 102 4.86 -24.61 11.49
N PRO A 103 5.03 -25.90 11.82
CA PRO A 103 5.63 -26.28 13.09
C PRO A 103 7.06 -25.74 13.15
N ASN A 104 7.39 -25.00 14.21
CA ASN A 104 8.75 -24.57 14.51
C ASN A 104 9.57 -25.81 14.87
N ILE A 105 10.36 -26.34 13.94
CA ILE A 105 11.35 -27.40 14.25
C ILE A 105 12.55 -26.73 14.92
N ARG A 106 12.53 -26.67 16.26
CA ARG A 106 13.69 -26.31 17.07
C ARG A 106 14.73 -27.43 16.93
N HIS A 107 15.78 -27.21 16.14
CA HIS A 107 16.99 -28.02 16.25
C HIS A 107 17.72 -27.61 17.53
N ARG A 108 17.60 -28.44 18.58
CA ARG A 108 18.51 -28.40 19.74
C ARG A 108 19.89 -28.88 19.25
N ARG A 109 20.92 -28.12 19.59
CA ARG A 109 22.29 -28.65 19.69
C ARG A 109 22.38 -29.60 20.88
#